data_AF-X1E8W7-F1
#
_entry.id   AF-X1E8W7-F1
#
_cell.length_a   1.000
_cell.length_b   1.000
_cell.length_c   1.000
_cell.angle_alpha   90.00
_cell.angle_beta   90.00
_cell.angle_gamma   90.00
#
_symmetry.space_group_name_H-M   'P 1'
#
loop_
_entity.id
_entity.type
_entity.pdbx_description
1 polymer ?
#
loop_
_entity_poly.entity_id
_entity_poly.type
_entity_poly.pdbx_seq_one_letter_code
_entity_poly.pdbx_strand_id
1 'polypeptide(L)'
;MGLFITFEGGEGCGKSTQSRLLLKKLEQRNIPVVLTHEPGGTALGNELRKALKRKRGSSISPQAELFLVAASRAQLVAELIRPALEEGKVVICDRFTHSTMVYQGYGRGLDFTAIQMVNNMATENLKPDLIIFLDISPEQGLARKRSLKDRFELEDYRSTDG
;
A
#
# COMPACT_ATOMS: atom_id res chain seq x y z
N MET A 1 -9.94 -11.03 -18.99
CA MET A 1 -10.09 -10.99 -17.53
C MET A 1 -8.75 -10.57 -16.95
N GLY A 2 -8.67 -9.40 -16.33
CA GLY A 2 -7.43 -8.95 -15.67
C GLY A 2 -7.15 -9.75 -14.40
N LEU A 3 -5.96 -9.56 -13.83
CA LEU A 3 -5.54 -10.19 -12.57
C LEU A 3 -4.93 -9.12 -11.65
N PHE A 4 -5.46 -8.96 -10.45
CA PHE A 4 -4.99 -7.99 -9.48
C PHE A 4 -4.17 -8.67 -8.36
N ILE A 5 -2.88 -8.37 -8.31
CA ILE A 5 -1.92 -8.94 -7.35
C ILE A 5 -1.40 -7.83 -6.43
N THR A 6 -1.44 -8.04 -5.12
CA THR A 6 -0.83 -7.13 -4.16
C THR A 6 0.34 -7.77 -3.43
N PHE A 7 1.35 -6.96 -3.13
CA PHE A 7 2.48 -7.33 -2.28
C PHE A 7 2.35 -6.62 -0.93
N GLU A 8 2.30 -7.39 0.15
CA GLU A 8 2.11 -6.89 1.52
C GLU A 8 3.25 -7.38 2.44
N GLY A 9 3.41 -6.73 3.58
CA GLY A 9 4.46 -7.04 4.56
C GLY A 9 5.11 -5.80 5.17
N GLY A 10 5.96 -6.02 6.17
CA GLY A 10 6.67 -4.97 6.91
C GLY A 10 7.66 -4.16 6.05
N GLU A 11 8.14 -3.05 6.58
CA GLU A 11 9.19 -2.27 5.92
C GLU A 11 10.49 -3.08 5.77
N GLY A 12 11.15 -2.98 4.62
CA GLY A 12 12.41 -3.70 4.35
C GLY A 12 12.28 -5.20 4.06
N CYS A 13 11.07 -5.77 4.00
CA CYS A 13 10.88 -7.20 3.68
C CYS A 13 11.11 -7.56 2.21
N GLY A 14 11.27 -6.56 1.33
CA GLY A 14 11.62 -6.76 -0.08
C GLY A 14 10.46 -6.70 -1.07
N LYS A 15 9.27 -6.20 -0.67
CA LYS A 15 8.09 -6.06 -1.55
C LYS A 15 8.43 -5.45 -2.90
N SER A 16 9.04 -4.26 -2.90
CA SER A 16 9.37 -3.55 -4.13
C SER A 16 10.37 -4.31 -5.02
N THR A 17 11.24 -5.12 -4.42
CA THR A 17 12.15 -5.99 -5.19
C THR A 17 11.36 -7.12 -5.85
N GLN A 18 10.52 -7.82 -5.09
CA GLN A 18 9.75 -8.96 -5.60
C GLN A 18 8.70 -8.52 -6.64
N SER A 19 8.02 -7.40 -6.43
CA SER A 19 7.04 -6.86 -7.39
C SER A 19 7.70 -6.49 -8.73
N ARG A 20 8.90 -5.90 -8.70
CA ARG A 20 9.69 -5.64 -9.92
C ARG A 20 10.20 -6.90 -10.60
N LEU A 21 10.56 -7.94 -9.85
CA LEU A 21 10.97 -9.22 -10.42
C LEU A 21 9.78 -9.90 -11.12
N LEU A 22 8.60 -9.86 -10.52
CA LEU A 22 7.38 -10.38 -11.13
C LEU A 22 7.01 -9.60 -12.40
N LEU A 23 7.05 -8.25 -12.36
CA LEU A 23 6.85 -7.40 -13.53
C LEU A 23 7.73 -7.85 -14.69
N LYS A 24 9.06 -7.91 -14.49
CA LYS A 24 10.02 -8.33 -15.52
C LYS A 24 9.72 -9.72 -16.06
N LYS A 25 9.32 -10.65 -15.19
CA LYS A 25 9.03 -12.04 -15.59
C LYS A 25 7.78 -12.13 -16.47
N LEU A 26 6.78 -11.31 -16.21
CA LEU A 26 5.55 -11.22 -17.01
C LEU A 26 5.81 -10.52 -18.35
N GLU A 27 6.57 -9.42 -18.34
CA GLU A 27 7.00 -8.73 -19.57
C GLU A 27 7.78 -9.66 -20.51
N GLN A 28 8.72 -10.46 -19.97
CA GLN A 28 9.48 -11.46 -20.74
C GLN A 28 8.60 -12.55 -21.38
N ARG A 29 7.38 -12.74 -20.87
CA ARG A 29 6.39 -13.68 -21.40
C ARG A 29 5.36 -13.00 -22.29
N ASN A 30 5.54 -11.72 -22.62
CA ASN A 30 4.59 -10.89 -23.36
C ASN A 30 3.20 -10.84 -22.70
N ILE A 31 3.15 -10.94 -21.37
CA ILE A 31 1.90 -10.79 -20.61
C ILE A 31 1.75 -9.29 -20.30
N PRO A 32 0.66 -8.63 -20.74
CA PRO A 32 0.40 -7.23 -20.40
C PRO A 32 0.31 -7.03 -18.89
N VAL A 33 1.15 -6.14 -18.36
CA VAL A 33 1.28 -5.94 -16.92
C VAL A 33 1.56 -4.47 -16.59
N VAL A 34 1.02 -4.00 -15.46
CA VAL A 34 1.31 -2.68 -14.89
C VAL A 34 1.76 -2.86 -13.45
N LEU A 35 2.79 -2.11 -13.06
CA LEU A 35 3.26 -2.04 -11.68
C LEU A 35 2.89 -0.67 -11.08
N THR A 36 2.27 -0.67 -9.90
CA THR A 36 1.93 0.52 -9.13
C THR A 36 2.20 0.32 -7.63
N HIS A 37 1.92 1.33 -6.80
CA HIS A 37 2.12 1.28 -5.35
C HIS A 37 1.17 2.22 -4.59
N GLU A 38 0.90 1.90 -3.33
CA GLU A 38 0.14 2.76 -2.42
C GLU A 38 0.93 3.21 -1.18
N PRO A 39 0.57 4.37 -0.58
CA PRO A 39 -0.18 5.47 -1.23
C PRO A 39 0.66 6.04 -2.39
N GLY A 40 0.04 6.54 -3.46
CA GLY A 40 0.74 6.99 -4.67
C GLY A 40 0.20 6.39 -5.97
N GLY A 41 1.06 6.31 -6.98
CA GLY A 41 0.73 5.69 -8.28
C GLY A 41 -0.05 6.59 -9.25
N THR A 42 -0.52 7.75 -8.80
CA THR A 42 -1.15 8.80 -9.63
C THR A 42 -0.60 10.18 -9.24
N ALA A 43 -0.88 11.22 -10.05
CA ALA A 43 -0.43 12.59 -9.73
C ALA A 43 -0.93 13.05 -8.35
N LEU A 44 -2.25 12.97 -8.12
CA LEU A 44 -2.86 13.31 -6.83
C LEU A 44 -2.39 12.35 -5.71
N GLY A 45 -2.34 11.04 -5.96
CA GLY A 45 -1.87 10.08 -4.95
C GLY A 45 -0.45 10.37 -4.48
N ASN A 46 0.43 10.83 -5.38
CA ASN A 46 1.80 11.22 -5.04
C ASN A 46 1.87 12.50 -4.20
N GLU A 47 0.96 13.46 -4.38
CA GLU A 47 0.84 14.64 -3.52
C GLU A 47 0.36 14.27 -2.11
N LEU A 48 -0.67 13.42 -2.02
CA LEU A 48 -1.18 12.93 -0.75
C LEU A 48 -0.12 12.09 -0.01
N ARG A 49 0.64 11.25 -0.73
CA ARG A 49 1.80 10.51 -0.17
C ARG A 49 2.84 11.46 0.44
N LYS A 50 3.13 12.60 -0.21
CA LYS A 50 4.07 13.59 0.34
C LYS A 50 3.54 14.19 1.64
N ALA A 51 2.25 14.52 1.69
CA ALA A 51 1.61 15.03 2.92
C ALA A 51 1.68 13.99 4.06
N LEU A 52 1.35 12.73 3.77
CA LEU A 52 1.42 11.60 4.72
C LEU A 52 2.84 11.31 5.24
N LYS A 53 3.88 11.57 4.45
CA LYS A 53 5.29 11.36 4.85
C LYS A 53 5.91 12.57 5.55
N ARG A 54 5.24 13.72 5.60
CA ARG A 54 5.83 14.96 6.12
C ARG A 54 6.02 14.87 7.64
N LYS A 55 7.26 15.04 8.11
CA LYS A 55 7.65 14.94 9.53
C LYS A 55 7.31 16.18 10.41
N ARG A 56 6.74 17.26 9.87
CA ARG A 56 6.76 18.57 10.56
C ARG A 56 5.51 18.89 11.39
N GLY A 57 5.71 18.99 12.71
CA GLY A 57 5.11 19.99 13.62
C GLY A 57 3.66 19.81 14.06
N SER A 58 2.79 19.25 13.22
CA SER A 58 1.41 18.92 13.57
C SER A 58 1.15 17.44 13.33
N SER A 59 0.66 16.75 14.34
CA SER A 59 0.22 15.35 14.21
C SER A 59 -1.06 15.32 13.36
N ILE A 60 -1.05 14.57 12.26
CA ILE A 60 -2.29 14.23 11.54
C ILE A 60 -3.10 13.31 12.46
N SER A 61 -4.39 13.58 12.64
CA SER A 61 -5.25 12.68 13.42
C SER A 61 -5.38 11.32 12.71
N PRO A 62 -5.60 10.22 13.45
CA PRO A 62 -5.82 8.90 12.85
C PRO A 62 -6.86 8.89 11.71
N GLN A 63 -7.98 9.58 11.90
CA GLN A 63 -9.06 9.65 10.91
C GLN A 63 -8.63 10.41 9.65
N ALA A 64 -7.94 11.55 9.80
CA ALA A 64 -7.44 12.31 8.66
C ALA A 64 -6.40 11.50 7.87
N GLU A 65 -5.55 10.73 8.56
CA GLU A 65 -4.61 9.82 7.91
C GLU A 65 -5.31 8.72 7.12
N LEU A 66 -6.32 8.07 7.73
CA LEU A 66 -7.15 7.06 7.05
C LEU A 66 -7.80 7.64 5.79
N PHE A 67 -8.38 8.84 5.87
CA PHE A 67 -9.04 9.47 4.73
C PHE A 67 -8.07 9.88 3.63
N LEU A 68 -6.87 10.36 3.96
CA LEU A 68 -5.85 10.68 2.96
C LEU A 68 -5.34 9.44 2.23
N VAL A 69 -5.13 8.34 2.95
CA VAL A 69 -4.77 7.04 2.35
C VAL A 69 -5.91 6.54 1.45
N ALA A 70 -7.16 6.61 1.92
CA ALA A 70 -8.34 6.21 1.17
C ALA A 70 -8.56 7.07 -0.09
N ALA A 71 -8.33 8.38 -0.01
CA ALA A 71 -8.42 9.28 -1.17
C ALA A 71 -7.34 8.97 -2.22
N SER A 72 -6.10 8.70 -1.79
CA SER A 72 -5.04 8.26 -2.72
C SER A 72 -5.41 6.95 -3.40
N ARG A 73 -6.02 6.01 -2.66
CA ARG A 73 -6.47 4.72 -3.18
C ARG A 73 -7.61 4.85 -4.17
N ALA A 74 -8.63 5.64 -3.84
CA ALA A 74 -9.76 5.87 -4.73
C ALA A 74 -9.30 6.42 -6.09
N GLN A 75 -8.39 7.39 -6.07
CA GLN A 75 -7.80 7.91 -7.30
C GLN A 75 -7.05 6.82 -8.08
N LEU A 76 -6.21 6.03 -7.40
CA LEU A 76 -5.43 4.97 -8.04
C LEU A 76 -6.33 3.89 -8.67
N VAL A 77 -7.40 3.51 -7.97
CA VAL A 77 -8.38 2.52 -8.45
C VAL A 77 -9.07 3.00 -9.71
N ALA A 78 -9.57 4.24 -9.71
CA ALA A 78 -10.30 4.82 -10.83
C ALA A 78 -9.40 5.13 -12.05
N GLU A 79 -8.21 5.67 -11.82
CA GLU A 79 -7.34 6.16 -12.90
C GLU A 79 -6.50 5.05 -13.54
N LEU A 80 -6.13 4.01 -12.78
CA LEU A 80 -5.15 3.01 -13.22
C LEU A 80 -5.64 1.58 -13.05
N ILE A 81 -6.07 1.17 -11.85
CA ILE A 81 -6.29 -0.26 -11.57
C ILE A 81 -7.48 -0.80 -12.36
N ARG A 82 -8.67 -0.17 -12.25
CA ARG A 82 -9.87 -0.64 -12.96
C ARG A 82 -9.69 -0.63 -14.47
N PRO A 83 -9.23 0.47 -15.11
CA PRO A 83 -9.00 0.46 -16.55
C PRO A 83 -8.03 -0.64 -17.00
N ALA A 84 -6.93 -0.85 -16.26
CA ALA A 84 -5.98 -1.90 -16.61
C ALA A 84 -6.57 -3.32 -16.49
N LEU A 85 -7.41 -3.58 -15.48
CA LEU A 85 -8.07 -4.87 -15.32
C LEU A 85 -9.13 -5.12 -16.40
N GLU A 86 -9.86 -4.07 -16.81
CA GLU A 86 -10.84 -4.12 -17.90
C GLU A 86 -10.18 -4.43 -19.25
N GLU A 87 -8.98 -3.89 -19.48
CA GLU A 87 -8.12 -4.22 -20.62
C GLU A 87 -7.50 -5.64 -20.54
N GLY A 88 -7.75 -6.39 -19.46
CA GLY A 88 -7.23 -7.74 -19.27
C GLY A 88 -5.77 -7.80 -18.85
N LYS A 89 -5.20 -6.71 -18.33
CA LYS A 89 -3.81 -6.66 -17.85
C LYS A 89 -3.68 -7.28 -16.45
N VAL A 90 -2.47 -7.73 -16.13
CA VAL A 90 -2.07 -7.99 -14.74
C VAL A 90 -1.74 -6.66 -14.07
N VAL A 91 -2.32 -6.38 -12.92
CA VAL A 91 -1.96 -5.23 -12.08
C VAL A 91 -1.21 -5.73 -10.86
N ILE A 92 0.04 -5.28 -10.69
CA ILE A 92 0.85 -5.55 -9.50
C ILE A 92 0.87 -4.27 -8.66
N CYS A 93 0.47 -4.35 -7.39
CA CYS A 93 0.49 -3.20 -6.48
C CYS A 93 1.33 -3.49 -5.22
N ASP A 94 2.33 -2.65 -4.95
CA ASP A 94 3.07 -2.65 -3.68
C ASP A 94 2.23 -1.94 -2.62
N ARG A 95 1.69 -2.73 -1.68
CA ARG A 95 0.66 -2.37 -0.68
C ARG A 95 -0.73 -2.06 -1.26
N PHE A 96 -1.77 -2.37 -0.51
CA PHE A 96 -3.15 -2.01 -0.77
C PHE A 96 -3.94 -1.90 0.55
N THR A 97 -5.19 -2.35 0.60
CA THR A 97 -6.08 -2.25 1.76
C THR A 97 -5.59 -3.01 3.00
N HIS A 98 -4.81 -4.08 2.86
CA HIS A 98 -4.31 -4.85 4.01
C HIS A 98 -3.31 -4.04 4.84
N SER A 99 -2.46 -3.24 4.18
CA SER A 99 -1.60 -2.29 4.87
C SER A 99 -2.43 -1.32 5.74
N THR A 100 -3.60 -0.84 5.28
CA THR A 100 -4.44 0.05 6.09
C THR A 100 -4.96 -0.61 7.36
N MET A 101 -5.31 -1.90 7.33
CA MET A 101 -5.73 -2.64 8.53
C MET A 101 -4.61 -2.70 9.58
N VAL A 102 -3.36 -2.87 9.13
CA VAL A 102 -2.19 -2.89 10.01
C VAL A 102 -1.92 -1.49 10.58
N TYR A 103 -1.64 -0.52 9.72
CA TYR A 103 -1.18 0.80 10.14
C TYR A 103 -2.26 1.59 10.88
N GLN A 104 -3.49 1.61 10.36
CA GLN A 104 -4.57 2.42 10.95
C GLN A 104 -5.36 1.64 12.01
N GLY A 105 -5.51 0.32 11.88
CA GLY A 105 -6.18 -0.50 12.89
C GLY A 105 -5.28 -0.73 14.10
N TYR A 106 -4.26 -1.56 13.92
CA TYR A 106 -3.33 -1.89 15.00
C TYR A 106 -2.44 -0.70 15.39
N GLY A 107 -1.89 0.04 14.44
CA GLY A 107 -0.95 1.14 14.72
C GLY A 107 -1.58 2.43 15.25
N ARG A 108 -2.84 2.72 14.91
CA ARG A 108 -3.54 3.95 15.31
C ARG A 108 -4.78 3.73 16.19
N GLY A 109 -5.16 2.48 16.44
CA GLY A 109 -6.32 2.13 17.28
C GLY A 109 -7.67 2.50 16.66
N LEU A 110 -7.77 2.61 15.33
CA LEU A 110 -9.07 2.82 14.69
C LEU A 110 -9.86 1.51 14.62
N ASP A 111 -11.17 1.64 14.72
CA ASP A 111 -12.09 0.51 14.59
C ASP A 111 -11.99 -0.18 13.22
N PHE A 112 -11.89 -1.51 13.23
CA PHE A 112 -11.71 -2.30 12.01
C PHE A 112 -12.92 -2.25 11.09
N THR A 113 -14.14 -2.16 11.63
CA THR A 113 -15.35 -2.01 10.82
C THR A 113 -15.36 -0.68 10.08
N ALA A 114 -14.99 0.41 10.77
CA ALA A 114 -14.83 1.72 10.14
C ALA A 114 -13.77 1.73 9.03
N ILE A 115 -12.60 1.12 9.28
CA ILE A 115 -11.54 1.00 8.26
C ILE A 115 -12.05 0.21 7.05
N GLN A 116 -12.75 -0.90 7.28
CA GLN A 116 -13.27 -1.74 6.20
C GLN A 116 -14.32 -1.00 5.37
N MET A 117 -15.20 -0.23 6.00
CA MET A 117 -16.19 0.62 5.29
C MET A 117 -15.49 1.64 4.39
N VAL A 118 -14.49 2.35 4.91
CA VAL A 118 -13.73 3.35 4.14
C VAL A 118 -12.98 2.68 2.98
N ASN A 119 -12.34 1.53 3.22
CA ASN A 119 -11.66 0.77 2.18
C ASN A 119 -12.60 0.29 1.08
N ASN A 120 -13.76 -0.25 1.44
CA ASN A 120 -14.75 -0.72 0.48
C ASN A 120 -15.29 0.43 -0.38
N MET A 121 -15.53 1.60 0.23
CA MET A 121 -15.95 2.80 -0.48
C MET A 121 -14.86 3.28 -1.45
N ALA A 122 -13.61 3.40 -0.98
CA ALA A 122 -12.49 3.87 -1.80
C ALA A 122 -12.15 2.91 -2.96
N THR A 123 -12.48 1.63 -2.85
CA THR A 123 -12.16 0.62 -3.87
C THR A 123 -13.34 0.22 -4.72
N GLU A 124 -14.55 0.72 -4.41
CA GLU A 124 -15.81 0.19 -4.95
C GLU A 124 -15.86 -1.35 -4.83
N ASN A 125 -15.47 -1.86 -3.66
CA ASN A 125 -15.35 -3.28 -3.33
C ASN A 125 -14.34 -4.09 -4.16
N LEU A 126 -13.43 -3.45 -4.89
CA LEU A 126 -12.34 -4.15 -5.59
C LEU A 126 -11.44 -4.87 -4.58
N LYS A 127 -11.22 -6.16 -4.82
CA LYS A 127 -10.33 -7.00 -4.03
C LYS A 127 -9.20 -7.55 -4.91
N PRO A 128 -7.99 -7.69 -4.37
CA PRO A 128 -6.94 -8.45 -5.04
C PRO A 128 -7.37 -9.90 -5.23
N ASP A 129 -7.04 -10.46 -6.39
CA ASP A 129 -7.18 -11.88 -6.67
C ASP A 129 -6.10 -12.71 -5.97
N LEU A 130 -4.92 -12.09 -5.74
CA LEU A 130 -3.80 -12.71 -5.04
C LEU A 130 -3.10 -11.68 -4.14
N ILE A 131 -2.85 -12.08 -2.89
CA ILE A 131 -2.08 -11.29 -1.94
C ILE A 131 -0.82 -12.08 -1.61
N ILE A 132 0.34 -11.49 -1.92
CA ILE A 132 1.65 -12.06 -1.60
C ILE A 132 2.17 -11.35 -0.36
N PHE A 133 2.14 -12.04 0.78
CA PHE A 133 2.65 -11.53 2.04
C PHE A 133 4.12 -11.94 2.23
N LEU A 134 5.00 -10.96 2.36
CA LEU A 134 6.43 -11.17 2.63
C LEU A 134 6.65 -11.05 4.13
N ASP A 135 6.74 -12.21 4.77
CA ASP A 135 6.96 -12.32 6.21
C ASP A 135 8.44 -12.19 6.57
N ILE A 136 8.73 -11.25 7.46
CA ILE A 136 10.04 -11.08 8.08
C ILE A 136 9.86 -10.37 9.43
N SER A 137 10.71 -10.70 10.39
CA SER A 137 10.78 -9.96 11.66
C SER A 137 11.10 -8.47 11.42
N PRO A 138 10.49 -7.53 12.16
CA PRO A 138 10.78 -6.10 12.05
C PRO A 138 12.27 -5.75 12.14
N GLU A 139 13.02 -6.41 13.02
CA GLU A 139 14.45 -6.16 13.26
C GLU A 139 15.27 -6.44 11.99
N GLN A 140 15.02 -7.58 11.35
CA GLN A 140 15.67 -7.94 10.08
C GLN A 140 15.25 -7.02 8.94
N GLY A 141 13.99 -6.57 8.91
CA GLY A 141 13.50 -5.60 7.92
C GLY A 141 14.21 -4.26 8.03
N LEU A 142 14.36 -3.74 9.25
CA LEU A 142 15.09 -2.51 9.52
C LEU A 142 16.59 -2.63 9.19
N ALA A 143 17.24 -3.74 9.54
CA ALA A 143 18.66 -3.95 9.27
C ALA A 143 19.00 -3.91 7.76
N ARG A 144 18.01 -4.19 6.89
CA ARG A 144 18.15 -4.13 5.43
C ARG A 144 18.01 -2.70 4.87
N LYS A 145 17.52 -1.72 5.64
CA LYS A 145 17.36 -0.33 5.20
C LYS A 145 18.60 0.51 5.51
N ARG A 146 19.10 1.23 4.50
CA ARG A 146 20.25 2.16 4.58
C ARG A 146 19.85 3.63 4.81
N SER A 147 18.56 3.97 4.92
CA SER A 147 18.05 5.36 4.96
C SER A 147 17.37 5.74 6.29
N LEU A 148 17.27 7.05 6.54
CA LEU A 148 16.57 7.62 7.71
C LEU A 148 15.08 7.22 7.76
N LYS A 149 14.58 6.91 8.97
CA LYS A 149 13.19 6.45 9.20
C LYS A 149 12.16 7.49 8.77
N ASP A 150 11.06 7.10 8.12
CA ASP A 150 9.92 8.00 7.86
C ASP A 150 8.88 7.98 9.00
N ARG A 151 7.76 8.72 8.85
CA ARG A 151 6.75 8.87 9.92
C ARG A 151 6.05 7.54 10.25
N PHE A 152 5.70 6.73 9.25
CA PHE A 152 5.05 5.44 9.45
C PHE A 152 5.97 4.47 10.19
N GLU A 153 7.26 4.50 9.84
CA GLU A 153 8.28 3.67 10.48
C GLU A 153 8.53 4.00 11.96
N LEU A 154 8.31 5.25 12.37
CA LEU A 154 8.41 5.66 13.78
C LEU A 154 7.21 5.19 14.61
N GLU A 155 6.08 4.91 13.95
CA GLU A 155 4.84 4.50 14.61
C GLU A 155 4.74 2.98 14.73
N ASP A 156 5.14 2.23 13.69
CA ASP A 156 5.27 0.75 13.74
C ASP A 156 6.15 0.28 14.91
N TYR A 157 7.23 1.00 15.21
CA TYR A 157 8.15 0.65 16.31
C TYR A 157 7.52 0.81 17.70
N ARG A 158 6.57 1.73 17.85
CA ARG A 158 5.90 1.94 19.15
C ARG A 158 4.83 0.88 19.43
N SER A 159 4.38 0.16 18.39
CA SER A 159 3.33 -0.87 18.52
C SER A 159 3.88 -2.24 18.92
N THR A 160 5.20 -2.46 18.81
CA THR A 160 5.86 -3.73 19.18
C THR A 160 6.37 -3.77 20.62
N ASP A 161 6.31 -2.65 21.35
CA ASP A 161 6.70 -2.53 22.76
C ASP A 161 5.49 -2.68 23.73
N GLY A 162 4.36 -3.21 23.24
CA GLY A 162 3.09 -3.37 24.00
C GLY A 162 2.61 -4.80 24.07
#